data_AF-A0A7S3CW13-F1
#
_entry.id   AF-A0A7S3CW13-F1
#
_cell.length_a   1.000
_cell.length_b   1.000
_cell.length_c   1.000
_cell.angle_alpha   90.00
_cell.angle_beta   90.00
_cell.angle_gamma   90.00
#
_symmetry.space_group_name_H-M   'P 1'
#
loop_
_entity.id
_entity.type
_entity.pdbx_description
1 polymer ?
#
loop_
_entity_poly.entity_id
_entity_poly.type
_entity_poly.pdbx_seq_one_letter_code
_entity_poly.pdbx_strand_id
1 'polypeptide(L)'
;RHEIAYTKIVDKLFERDPDGAMLAFADMMRKQIVMPAHLMNDNVHHARTGRDLFSDFSAVAERLEVYTAKDYADIMEHLVKRWEVADRTGLSGEAAKEQEYLVGLPSRIRKLSERVAARKAKQSKPADVKFSWIYDRPLDLQ
;
A
#
# COMPACT_ATOMS: atom_id res chain seq x y z
N ARG A 1 -3.15 3.65 18.64
CA ARG A 1 -4.36 4.32 19.21
C ARG A 1 -5.41 4.64 18.14
N HIS A 2 -5.08 5.41 17.10
CA HIS A 2 -6.06 5.69 16.02
C HIS A 2 -6.43 4.44 15.22
N GLU A 3 -5.46 3.59 14.87
CA GLU A 3 -5.71 2.32 14.19
C GLU A 3 -6.70 1.43 14.98
N ILE A 4 -6.49 1.24 16.28
CA ILE A 4 -7.46 0.57 17.18
C ILE A 4 -8.87 1.19 17.10
N ALA A 5 -8.98 2.52 17.09
CA ALA A 5 -10.28 3.19 17.04
C ALA A 5 -11.00 2.91 15.70
N TYR A 6 -10.29 3.04 14.57
CA TYR A 6 -10.88 2.81 13.25
C TYR A 6 -11.20 1.32 13.00
N THR A 7 -10.33 0.41 13.44
CA THR A 7 -10.60 -1.04 13.31
C THR A 7 -11.84 -1.46 14.10
N LYS A 8 -12.08 -0.87 15.28
CA LYS A 8 -13.32 -1.09 16.06
C LYS A 8 -14.58 -0.55 15.39
N ILE A 9 -14.48 0.54 14.64
CA ILE A 9 -15.62 1.05 13.85
C ILE A 9 -15.96 0.03 12.77
N VAL A 10 -14.97 -0.47 12.05
CA VAL A 10 -15.17 -1.46 10.99
C VAL A 10 -15.66 -2.79 11.55
N ASP A 11 -15.24 -3.20 12.76
CA ASP A 11 -15.85 -4.36 13.45
C ASP A 11 -17.37 -4.20 13.55
N LYS A 12 -17.84 -3.03 13.98
CA LYS A 12 -19.27 -2.76 14.12
C LYS A 12 -20.00 -2.69 12.79
N LEU A 13 -19.34 -2.25 11.72
CA LEU A 13 -19.90 -2.34 10.36
C LEU A 13 -20.08 -3.80 9.96
N PHE A 14 -19.05 -4.61 10.16
CA PHE A 14 -19.08 -6.04 9.87
C PHE A 14 -20.09 -6.85 10.70
N GLU A 15 -20.41 -6.42 11.94
CA GLU A 15 -21.49 -7.01 12.75
C GLU A 15 -22.89 -6.65 12.23
N ARG A 16 -23.06 -5.47 11.64
CA ARG A 16 -24.37 -4.91 11.26
C ARG A 16 -24.71 -5.12 9.79
N ASP A 17 -23.71 -5.04 8.93
CA ASP A 17 -23.78 -5.16 7.48
C ASP A 17 -22.52 -5.87 6.95
N PRO A 18 -22.44 -7.20 7.13
CA PRO A 18 -21.25 -7.97 6.72
C PRO A 18 -21.01 -7.91 5.21
N ASP A 19 -22.08 -7.86 4.40
CA ASP A 19 -21.99 -7.78 2.95
C ASP A 19 -21.44 -6.43 2.49
N GLY A 20 -22.06 -5.33 2.92
CA GLY A 20 -21.60 -3.99 2.55
C GLY A 20 -20.18 -3.70 3.02
N ALA A 21 -19.82 -4.14 4.23
CA ALA A 21 -18.45 -4.02 4.74
C ALA A 21 -17.44 -4.82 3.89
N MET A 22 -17.79 -6.04 3.48
CA MET A 22 -16.95 -6.87 2.62
C MET A 22 -16.72 -6.23 1.25
N LEU A 23 -17.80 -5.78 0.60
CA LEU A 23 -17.75 -5.13 -0.71
C LEU A 23 -16.93 -3.84 -0.66
N ALA A 24 -17.13 -3.01 0.35
CA ALA A 24 -16.39 -1.76 0.53
C ALA A 24 -14.90 -2.01 0.78
N PHE A 25 -14.56 -3.01 1.59
CA PHE A 25 -13.16 -3.35 1.84
C PHE A 25 -12.48 -3.81 0.54
N ALA A 26 -13.12 -4.68 -0.23
CA ALA A 26 -12.60 -5.14 -1.51
C ALA A 26 -12.48 -4.02 -2.55
N ASP A 27 -13.46 -3.12 -2.63
CA ASP A 27 -13.43 -1.95 -3.50
C ASP A 27 -12.22 -1.05 -3.20
N MET A 28 -11.96 -0.75 -1.93
CA MET A 28 -10.78 0.01 -1.52
C MET A 28 -9.47 -0.70 -1.88
N MET A 29 -9.43 -2.03 -1.76
CA MET A 29 -8.24 -2.81 -2.16
C MET A 29 -8.03 -2.83 -3.67
N ARG A 30 -9.09 -2.85 -4.48
CA ARG A 30 -9.01 -2.75 -5.95
C ARG A 30 -8.53 -1.36 -6.39
N LYS A 31 -8.99 -0.30 -5.72
CA LYS A 31 -8.56 1.08 -5.95
C LYS A 31 -7.12 1.35 -5.52
N GLN A 32 -6.55 0.45 -4.70
CA GLN A 32 -5.27 0.61 -4.00
C GLN A 32 -5.34 1.75 -2.98
N ILE A 33 -4.78 1.55 -1.78
CA ILE A 33 -4.74 2.63 -0.80
C ILE A 33 -3.67 3.62 -1.21
N VAL A 34 -4.12 4.74 -1.78
CA VAL A 34 -3.26 5.82 -2.23
C VAL A 34 -2.67 6.54 -1.03
N MET A 35 -1.36 6.77 -1.06
CA MET A 35 -0.69 7.52 0.00
C MET A 35 -1.21 8.96 0.05
N PRO A 36 -1.53 9.52 1.24
CA PRO A 36 -2.12 10.85 1.35
C PRO A 36 -1.28 11.94 0.67
N ALA A 37 0.04 11.82 0.75
CA ALA A 37 1.01 12.77 0.18
C ALA A 37 1.49 12.38 -1.23
N HIS A 38 0.76 11.55 -1.99
CA HIS A 38 1.20 11.11 -3.32
C HIS A 38 1.37 12.26 -4.34
N LEU A 39 0.73 13.42 -4.11
CA LEU A 39 0.86 14.64 -4.91
C LEU A 39 1.88 15.65 -4.33
N MET A 40 2.77 15.19 -3.46
CA MET A 40 3.81 16.03 -2.85
C MET A 40 4.68 16.70 -3.92
N ASN A 41 4.93 18.01 -3.76
CA ASN A 41 5.65 18.84 -4.72
C ASN A 41 6.44 19.93 -3.99
N ASP A 42 7.72 20.10 -4.33
CA ASP A 42 8.60 21.17 -3.84
C ASP A 42 8.83 22.28 -4.88
N ASN A 43 8.07 22.26 -5.98
CA ASN A 43 8.13 23.14 -7.15
C ASN A 43 9.42 23.07 -7.99
N VAL A 44 10.39 22.24 -7.63
CA VAL A 44 11.69 22.16 -8.34
C VAL A 44 12.04 20.76 -8.81
N HIS A 45 11.57 19.72 -8.12
CA HIS A 45 11.96 18.33 -8.36
C HIS A 45 11.59 17.84 -9.75
N HIS A 46 10.34 18.11 -10.15
CA HIS A 46 9.83 17.70 -11.46
C HIS A 46 10.59 18.41 -12.60
N ALA A 47 10.83 19.72 -12.47
CA ALA A 47 11.61 20.47 -13.46
C ALA A 47 13.06 19.98 -13.58
N ARG A 48 13.65 19.47 -12.49
CA ARG A 48 15.04 18.99 -12.45
C ARG A 48 15.21 17.55 -12.95
N THR A 49 14.25 16.67 -12.64
CA THR A 49 14.40 15.23 -12.83
C THR A 49 13.43 14.62 -13.85
N GLY A 50 12.39 15.36 -14.24
CA GLY A 50 11.26 14.85 -15.01
C GLY A 50 10.39 13.85 -14.24
N ARG A 51 10.64 13.65 -12.94
CA ARG A 51 9.93 12.71 -12.06
C ARG A 51 9.22 13.45 -10.93
N ASP A 52 8.21 12.80 -10.38
CA ASP A 52 7.47 13.32 -9.25
C ASP A 52 8.24 13.13 -7.94
N LEU A 53 8.22 14.15 -7.09
CA LEU A 53 8.92 14.15 -5.80
C LEU A 53 8.51 12.98 -4.91
N PHE A 54 7.21 12.63 -4.90
CA PHE A 54 6.71 11.48 -4.14
C PHE A 54 7.33 10.15 -4.61
N SER A 55 7.53 9.96 -5.91
CA SER A 55 8.12 8.73 -6.46
C SER A 55 9.55 8.53 -5.92
N ASP A 56 10.38 9.57 -5.99
CA ASP A 56 11.77 9.50 -5.53
C ASP A 56 11.86 9.41 -4.00
N PHE A 57 11.00 10.15 -3.28
CA PHE A 57 10.88 9.98 -1.82
C PHE A 57 10.51 8.54 -1.43
N SER A 58 9.51 7.96 -2.11
CA SER A 58 9.07 6.60 -1.84
C SER A 58 10.15 5.56 -2.12
N ALA A 59 10.99 5.80 -3.13
CA ALA A 59 12.14 4.93 -3.43
C ALA A 59 13.20 4.99 -2.30
N VAL A 60 13.49 6.17 -1.75
CA VAL A 60 14.38 6.30 -0.58
C VAL A 60 13.81 5.55 0.62
N ALA A 61 12.50 5.71 0.90
CA ALA A 61 11.84 5.04 2.02
C ALA A 61 11.80 3.52 1.86
N GLU A 62 11.57 3.02 0.64
CA GLU A 62 11.58 1.59 0.32
C GLU A 62 12.99 1.01 0.52
N ARG A 63 14.03 1.69 0.04
CA ARG A 63 15.42 1.24 0.19
C ARG A 63 15.89 1.22 1.65
N LEU A 64 15.52 2.23 2.42
CA LEU A 64 15.86 2.30 3.85
C LEU A 64 14.98 1.38 4.71
N GLU A 65 14.10 0.59 4.10
CA GLU A 65 13.19 -0.33 4.79
C GLU A 65 12.27 0.37 5.81
N VAL A 66 12.01 1.67 5.61
CA VAL A 66 11.11 2.45 6.47
C VAL A 66 9.65 2.12 6.16
N TYR A 67 9.33 2.00 4.86
CA TYR A 67 8.04 1.52 4.39
C TYR A 67 8.16 0.94 2.99
N THR A 68 7.80 -0.33 2.85
CA THR A 68 7.97 -1.13 1.64
C THR A 68 6.65 -1.72 1.17
N ALA A 69 6.66 -2.31 -0.02
CA ALA A 69 5.54 -3.10 -0.51
C ALA A 69 5.22 -4.34 0.35
N LYS A 70 6.18 -4.83 1.17
CA LYS A 70 5.92 -5.90 2.14
C LYS A 70 5.09 -5.39 3.30
N ASP A 71 5.42 -4.22 3.85
CA ASP A 71 4.65 -3.59 4.92
C ASP A 71 3.19 -3.36 4.49
N TYR A 72 2.97 -2.96 3.24
CA TYR A 72 1.62 -2.84 2.68
C TYR A 72 0.85 -4.18 2.69
N ALA A 73 1.51 -5.27 2.30
CA ALA A 73 0.91 -6.61 2.34
C ALA A 73 0.68 -7.10 3.78
N ASP A 74 1.59 -6.78 4.70
CA ASP A 74 1.49 -7.15 6.11
C ASP A 74 0.35 -6.41 6.82
N ILE A 75 0.17 -5.11 6.56
CA ILE A 75 -0.99 -4.33 7.03
C ILE A 75 -2.29 -4.96 6.51
N MET A 76 -2.33 -5.32 5.23
CA MET A 76 -3.51 -5.94 4.64
C MET A 76 -3.83 -7.30 5.29
N GLU A 77 -2.83 -8.15 5.47
CA GLU A 77 -3.01 -9.44 6.13
C GLU A 77 -3.45 -9.27 7.60
N HIS A 78 -2.88 -8.30 8.31
CA HIS A 78 -3.31 -7.94 9.65
C HIS A 78 -4.79 -7.57 9.68
N LEU A 79 -5.24 -6.70 8.77
CA LEU A 79 -6.65 -6.28 8.72
C LEU A 79 -7.60 -7.42 8.34
N VAL A 80 -7.22 -8.26 7.37
CA VAL A 80 -7.97 -9.48 6.99
C VAL A 80 -8.15 -10.41 8.19
N LYS A 81 -7.09 -10.62 8.98
CA LYS A 81 -7.14 -11.43 10.20
C LYS A 81 -7.94 -10.74 11.31
N ARG A 82 -7.70 -9.45 11.53
CA ARG A 82 -8.32 -8.66 12.61
C ARG A 82 -9.84 -8.58 12.48
N TRP A 83 -10.35 -8.57 11.25
CA TRP A 83 -11.80 -8.56 10.96
C TRP A 83 -12.38 -9.94 10.69
N GLU A 84 -11.57 -11.00 10.87
CA GLU A 84 -11.95 -12.41 10.70
C GLU A 84 -12.58 -12.67 9.33
N VAL A 85 -12.05 -12.00 8.29
CA VAL A 85 -12.66 -11.97 6.95
C VAL A 85 -12.86 -13.37 6.39
N ALA A 86 -11.93 -14.30 6.62
CA ALA A 86 -12.03 -15.68 6.15
C ALA A 86 -13.14 -16.50 6.83
N ASP A 87 -13.48 -16.18 8.08
CA ASP A 87 -14.39 -16.97 8.90
C ASP A 87 -15.85 -16.47 8.81
N ARG A 88 -16.09 -15.40 8.06
CA ARG A 88 -17.44 -14.85 7.86
C ARG A 88 -18.31 -15.76 7.01
N THR A 89 -19.50 -16.01 7.50
CA THR A 89 -20.52 -16.86 6.87
C THR A 89 -21.82 -16.10 6.64
N GLY A 90 -22.71 -16.65 5.81
CA GLY A 90 -24.02 -16.03 5.55
C GLY A 90 -23.95 -14.81 4.63
N LEU A 91 -22.84 -14.65 3.91
CA LEU A 91 -22.65 -13.59 2.93
C LEU A 91 -23.47 -13.86 1.66
N SER A 92 -23.90 -12.81 0.96
CA SER A 92 -24.37 -12.96 -0.42
C SER A 92 -23.28 -13.51 -1.33
N GLY A 93 -23.69 -14.05 -2.49
CA GLY A 93 -22.74 -14.58 -3.47
C GLY A 93 -21.72 -13.55 -3.98
N GLU A 94 -22.10 -12.28 -4.05
CA GLU A 94 -21.19 -11.19 -4.42
C GLU A 94 -20.18 -10.91 -3.30
N ALA A 95 -20.63 -10.78 -2.06
CA ALA A 95 -19.76 -10.57 -0.91
C ALA A 95 -18.82 -11.76 -0.67
N ALA A 96 -19.27 -13.00 -0.86
CA ALA A 96 -18.43 -14.20 -0.76
C ALA A 96 -17.30 -14.22 -1.82
N LYS A 97 -17.57 -13.76 -3.04
CA LYS A 97 -16.54 -13.60 -4.07
C LYS A 97 -15.48 -12.57 -3.67
N GLU A 98 -15.92 -11.45 -3.08
CA GLU A 98 -15.01 -10.41 -2.60
C GLU A 98 -14.22 -10.86 -1.36
N GLN A 99 -14.80 -11.71 -0.50
CA GLN A 99 -14.12 -12.39 0.60
C GLN A 99 -12.93 -13.22 0.09
N GLU A 100 -13.13 -14.07 -0.92
CA GLU A 100 -12.05 -14.87 -1.52
C GLU A 100 -10.94 -13.98 -2.10
N TYR A 101 -11.32 -12.90 -2.78
CA TYR A 101 -10.37 -11.92 -3.31
C TYR A 101 -9.51 -11.31 -2.19
N LEU A 102 -10.14 -10.83 -1.11
CA LEU A 102 -9.46 -10.20 0.02
C LEU A 102 -8.52 -11.16 0.75
N VAL A 103 -8.94 -12.39 1.01
CA VAL A 103 -8.12 -13.41 1.69
C VAL A 103 -6.88 -13.76 0.86
N GLY A 104 -7.01 -13.85 -0.46
CA GLY A 104 -5.88 -14.15 -1.35
C GLY A 104 -4.93 -12.97 -1.62
N LEU A 105 -5.40 -11.73 -1.43
CA LEU A 105 -4.71 -10.54 -1.92
C LEU A 105 -3.32 -10.28 -1.29
N PRO A 106 -3.10 -10.42 0.03
CA PRO A 106 -1.78 -10.19 0.63
C PRO A 106 -0.69 -11.05 -0.01
N SER A 107 -0.98 -12.34 -0.21
CA SER A 107 -0.03 -13.28 -0.86
C SER A 107 0.30 -12.89 -2.30
N ARG A 108 -0.70 -12.38 -3.03
CA ARG A 108 -0.53 -11.92 -4.42
C ARG A 108 0.35 -10.67 -4.48
N ILE A 109 0.18 -9.74 -3.55
CA ILE A 109 0.99 -8.51 -3.48
C ILE A 109 2.44 -8.85 -3.16
N ARG A 110 2.71 -9.74 -2.20
CA ARG A 110 4.09 -10.17 -1.88
C ARG A 110 4.80 -10.74 -3.10
N LYS A 111 4.17 -11.68 -3.80
CA LYS A 111 4.71 -12.27 -5.05
C LYS A 111 4.96 -11.21 -6.14
N LEU A 112 4.09 -10.21 -6.24
CA LEU A 112 4.27 -9.12 -7.20
C LEU A 112 5.44 -8.22 -6.80
N SER A 113 5.55 -7.85 -5.52
CA SER A 113 6.63 -7.04 -4.98
C SER A 113 7.99 -7.70 -5.21
N GLU A 114 8.12 -9.00 -4.92
CA GLU A 114 9.35 -9.76 -5.16
C GLU A 114 9.76 -9.74 -6.65
N ARG A 115 8.81 -9.90 -7.57
CA ARG A 115 9.07 -9.82 -9.01
C ARG A 115 9.52 -8.43 -9.44
N VAL A 116 8.93 -7.38 -8.88
CA VAL A 116 9.32 -5.99 -9.17
C VAL A 116 10.73 -5.71 -8.64
N ALA A 117 11.03 -6.11 -7.40
CA ALA A 117 12.35 -5.99 -6.81
C ALA A 117 13.42 -6.74 -7.64
N ALA A 118 13.14 -7.99 -8.05
CA ALA A 118 14.03 -8.77 -8.90
C ALA A 118 14.27 -8.13 -10.29
N ARG A 119 13.30 -7.38 -10.82
CA ARG A 119 13.49 -6.59 -12.05
C ARG A 119 14.33 -5.34 -11.80
N LYS A 120 14.07 -4.60 -10.72
CA LYS A 120 14.86 -3.41 -10.33
C LYS A 120 16.34 -3.77 -10.12
N ALA A 121 16.62 -4.91 -9.48
CA ALA A 121 17.98 -5.39 -9.24
C ALA A 121 18.78 -5.72 -10.52
N LYS A 122 18.10 -5.91 -11.66
CA LYS A 122 18.74 -6.15 -12.97
C LYS A 122 18.94 -4.87 -13.78
N GLN A 123 18.39 -3.74 -13.33
CA GLN A 123 18.54 -2.46 -14.00
C GLN A 123 19.83 -1.78 -13.57
N SER A 124 20.42 -0.99 -14.46
CA SER A 124 21.57 -0.15 -14.15
C SER A 124 21.22 0.83 -13.04
N LYS A 125 22.19 1.09 -12.15
CA LYS A 125 22.04 2.02 -11.03
C LYS A 125 21.51 3.38 -11.51
N PRO A 126 20.39 3.89 -10.97
CA PRO A 126 19.88 5.20 -11.34
C PRO A 126 20.87 6.29 -10.91
N ALA A 127 20.84 7.42 -11.62
CA ALA A 127 21.62 8.58 -11.24
C ALA A 127 21.20 9.10 -9.86
N ASP A 128 22.16 9.62 -9.09
CA ASP A 128 21.91 10.29 -7.82
C ASP A 128 20.85 11.39 -7.98
N VAL A 129 19.91 11.44 -7.04
CA VAL A 129 18.83 12.43 -7.02
C VAL A 129 19.08 13.44 -5.93
N LYS A 130 18.91 14.72 -6.27
CA LYS A 130 19.05 15.84 -5.33
C LYS A 130 17.69 16.22 -4.77
N PHE A 131 17.58 16.28 -3.45
CA PHE A 131 16.37 16.71 -2.76
C PHE A 131 16.56 18.11 -2.17
N SER A 132 15.59 19.00 -2.42
CA SER A 132 15.60 20.38 -1.90
C SER A 132 15.63 20.44 -0.37
N TRP A 133 14.99 19.47 0.29
CA TRP A 133 14.89 19.37 1.76
C TRP A 133 16.23 19.22 2.47
N ILE A 134 17.26 18.74 1.76
CA ILE A 134 18.60 18.52 2.29
C ILE A 134 19.64 19.37 1.58
N TYR A 135 19.25 20.56 1.13
CA TYR A 135 20.12 21.52 0.44
C TYR A 135 20.74 20.96 -0.83
N ASP A 136 19.94 20.25 -1.63
CA ASP A 136 20.34 19.67 -2.93
C ASP A 136 21.52 18.68 -2.83
N ARG A 137 21.74 18.10 -1.65
CA ARG A 137 22.69 17.00 -1.48
C ARG A 137 22.19 15.76 -2.24
N PRO A 138 23.07 15.07 -3.00
CA PRO A 138 22.69 13.90 -3.76
C PRO A 138 22.38 12.72 -2.83
N LEU A 139 21.37 11.93 -3.20
CA LEU A 139 21.02 10.66 -2.61
C LEU A 139 20.86 9.60 -3.69
N ASP A 140 21.40 8.43 -3.40
CA ASP A 140 21.14 7.23 -4.17
C ASP A 140 19.71 6.74 -3.88
N LEU A 141 19.05 6.19 -4.89
CA LEU A 141 17.66 5.68 -4.81
C LEU A 141 17.59 4.15 -4.82
N GLN A 142 18.73 3.46 -5.02
CA GLN A 142 18.85 2.00 -4.96
C GLN A 142 19.76 1.53 -3.82
#